data_AF-A0A2N6T122-F1
#
_entry.id   AF-A0A2N6T122-F1
#
_cell.length_a   1.000
_cell.length_b   1.000
_cell.length_c   1.000
_cell.angle_alpha   90.00
_cell.angle_beta   90.00
_cell.angle_gamma   90.00
#
_symmetry.space_group_name_H-M   'P 1'
#
loop_
_entity.id
_entity.type
_entity.pdbx_description
1 polymer ?
#
loop_
_entity_poly.entity_id
_entity_poly.type
_entity_poly.pdbx_seq_one_letter_code
_entity_poly.pdbx_strand_id
1 'polypeptide(L)'
;MGNDLLTLSETRVEVFRTIGDLRVTTPAATAAAMPAMSDGQIIAFLARDYRGIGGNDLLARDLAAMGKTDRRRIGALARRAPTGASSSYERTLQEGLASRGIDAELNRRIGPYTWDAVIADGRTVVDIDSWAFHAAQGAHASDRTFIVDRWKTNDAFRRGWAPLRYTDSCIMFALKAVLDQITDTVAFRRAHRRLRTPDELRSDDQPVWDWHQSL
;
A
#
# COMPACT_ATOMS: atom_id res chain seq x y z
N MET A 1 16.65 -45.35 10.36
CA MET A 1 16.35 -44.45 9.23
C MET A 1 14.87 -44.12 9.33
N GLY A 2 14.54 -42.90 9.76
CA GLY A 2 13.15 -42.51 10.02
C GLY A 2 12.40 -42.35 8.70
N ASN A 3 11.28 -43.05 8.55
CA ASN A 3 10.32 -42.77 7.49
C ASN A 3 9.67 -41.42 7.80
N ASP A 4 10.11 -40.36 7.14
CA ASP A 4 9.33 -39.13 7.10
C ASP A 4 8.05 -39.41 6.31
N LEU A 5 6.96 -39.60 7.05
CA LEU A 5 5.62 -39.79 6.50
C LEU A 5 5.17 -38.48 5.84
N LEU A 6 5.16 -38.45 4.51
CA LEU A 6 4.51 -37.40 3.74
C LEU A 6 3.00 -37.46 4.01
N THR A 7 2.48 -36.44 4.69
CA THR A 7 1.03 -36.26 4.86
C THR A 7 0.50 -35.49 3.66
N LEU A 8 -0.29 -36.16 2.82
CA LEU A 8 -1.02 -35.52 1.74
C LEU A 8 -2.43 -35.13 2.24
N SER A 9 -2.84 -33.89 1.99
CA SER A 9 -4.23 -33.48 2.18
C SER A 9 -4.74 -32.86 0.88
N GLU A 10 -5.95 -33.24 0.49
CA GLU A 10 -6.61 -32.71 -0.70
C GLU A 10 -7.71 -31.76 -0.24
N THR A 11 -7.74 -30.57 -0.82
CA THR A 11 -8.81 -29.60 -0.61
C THR A 11 -9.16 -29.01 -1.96
N ARG A 12 -10.46 -28.97 -2.28
CA ARG A 12 -10.93 -28.37 -3.51
C ARG A 12 -10.79 -26.85 -3.40
N VAL A 13 -9.82 -26.30 -4.11
CA VAL A 13 -9.60 -24.85 -4.17
C VAL A 13 -10.24 -24.31 -5.43
N GLU A 14 -11.35 -23.59 -5.29
CA GLU A 14 -12.05 -22.99 -6.44
C GLU A 14 -11.30 -21.80 -7.05
N VAL A 15 -10.51 -21.09 -6.24
CA VAL A 15 -9.73 -19.91 -6.66
C VAL A 15 -8.25 -20.23 -6.69
N PHE A 16 -7.68 -20.24 -7.89
CA PHE A 16 -6.27 -20.51 -8.15
C PHE A 16 -5.62 -19.32 -8.84
N ARG A 17 -4.30 -19.22 -8.71
CA ARG A 17 -3.48 -18.41 -9.61
C ARG A 17 -2.73 -19.31 -10.57
N THR A 18 -2.33 -18.75 -11.69
CA THR A 18 -1.56 -19.46 -12.71
C THR A 18 -0.10 -18.99 -12.65
N ILE A 19 0.84 -19.92 -12.55
CA ILE A 19 2.29 -19.67 -12.70
C ILE A 19 2.77 -20.51 -13.88
N GLY A 20 3.09 -19.85 -15.00
CA GLY A 20 3.29 -20.55 -16.27
C GLY A 20 1.98 -21.21 -16.70
N ASP A 21 1.95 -22.53 -16.81
CA ASP A 21 0.75 -23.32 -17.11
C ASP A 21 0.18 -24.04 -15.87
N LEU A 22 0.80 -23.86 -14.71
CA LEU A 22 0.43 -24.56 -13.48
C LEU A 22 -0.60 -23.77 -12.69
N ARG A 23 -1.71 -24.43 -12.35
CA ARG A 23 -2.67 -23.93 -11.35
C ARG A 23 -2.10 -24.16 -9.96
N VAL A 24 -1.95 -23.09 -9.21
CA VAL A 24 -1.50 -23.13 -7.82
C VAL A 24 -2.47 -22.37 -6.92
N THR A 25 -2.47 -22.70 -5.64
CA THR A 25 -3.27 -21.98 -4.64
C THR A 25 -2.87 -20.51 -4.57
N THR A 26 -3.83 -19.65 -4.22
CA THR A 26 -3.52 -18.26 -3.89
C THR A 26 -2.63 -18.18 -2.66
N PRO A 27 -1.80 -17.12 -2.49
CA PRO A 27 -0.99 -16.99 -1.29
C PRO A 27 -1.82 -17.03 0.01
N ALA A 28 -2.98 -16.36 0.06
CA ALA A 28 -3.87 -16.41 1.22
C ALA A 28 -4.37 -17.83 1.52
N ALA A 29 -4.75 -18.60 0.49
CA ALA A 29 -5.15 -20.00 0.65
C ALA A 29 -3.98 -20.89 1.12
N THR A 30 -2.78 -20.68 0.56
CA THR A 30 -1.55 -21.36 0.99
C THR A 30 -1.27 -21.10 2.47
N ALA A 31 -1.35 -19.84 2.90
CA ALA A 31 -1.13 -19.45 4.29
C ALA A 31 -2.15 -20.09 5.25
N ALA A 32 -3.41 -20.26 4.83
CA ALA A 32 -4.43 -20.94 5.62
C ALA A 32 -4.20 -22.45 5.72
N ALA A 33 -3.70 -23.07 4.65
CA ALA A 33 -3.49 -24.51 4.55
C ALA A 33 -2.18 -25.00 5.19
N MET A 34 -1.32 -24.11 5.71
CA MET A 34 -0.02 -24.45 6.30
C MET A 34 -0.01 -24.34 7.83
N PRO A 35 -0.46 -25.36 8.58
CA PRO A 35 -0.54 -25.32 10.04
C PRO A 35 0.84 -25.26 10.73
N ALA A 36 1.91 -25.65 10.03
CA ALA A 36 3.27 -25.61 10.55
C ALA A 36 3.88 -24.20 10.53
N MET A 37 3.29 -23.23 9.81
CA MET A 37 3.78 -21.86 9.80
C MET A 37 3.30 -21.11 11.05
N SER A 38 4.25 -20.52 11.77
CA SER A 38 3.95 -19.52 12.80
C SER A 38 3.32 -18.27 12.20
N ASP A 39 2.62 -17.49 13.04
CA ASP A 39 2.04 -16.20 12.63
C ASP A 39 3.08 -15.27 11.97
N GLY A 40 4.31 -15.23 12.51
CA GLY A 40 5.39 -14.42 11.93
C GLY A 40 5.80 -14.88 10.54
N GLN A 41 5.85 -16.19 10.30
CA GLN A 41 6.14 -16.74 8.97
C GLN A 41 5.01 -16.46 7.98
N ILE A 42 3.75 -16.53 8.42
CA ILE A 42 2.59 -16.16 7.58
C ILE A 42 2.65 -14.68 7.22
N ILE A 43 2.91 -13.80 8.19
CA ILE A 43 3.04 -12.36 7.96
C ILE A 43 4.12 -12.06 6.92
N ALA A 44 5.31 -12.65 7.07
CA ALA A 44 6.42 -12.47 6.13
C ALA A 44 6.09 -13.01 4.73
N PHE A 45 5.40 -14.16 4.66
CA PHE A 45 4.95 -14.76 3.41
C PHE A 45 3.95 -13.85 2.68
N LEU A 46 2.91 -13.37 3.38
CA LEU A 46 1.90 -12.47 2.81
C LEU A 46 2.53 -11.16 2.32
N ALA A 47 3.42 -10.56 3.12
CA ALA A 47 4.14 -9.34 2.74
C ALA A 47 4.91 -9.50 1.43
N ARG A 48 5.58 -10.65 1.25
CA ARG A 48 6.36 -10.95 0.04
C ARG A 48 5.49 -11.18 -1.19
N ASP A 49 4.42 -11.97 -1.04
CA ASP A 49 3.58 -12.42 -2.16
C ASP A 49 2.53 -11.38 -2.58
N TYR A 50 2.16 -10.44 -1.70
CA TYR A 50 1.26 -9.32 -1.99
C TYR A 50 1.99 -7.97 -2.00
N ARG A 51 3.27 -7.94 -2.39
CA ARG A 51 4.05 -6.70 -2.52
C ARG A 51 3.66 -5.91 -3.77
N GLY A 52 3.92 -4.60 -3.74
CA GLY A 52 3.78 -3.72 -4.89
C GLY A 52 2.36 -3.24 -5.21
N ILE A 53 2.27 -2.39 -6.24
CA ILE A 53 1.01 -1.82 -6.74
C ILE A 53 0.02 -2.93 -7.09
N GLY A 54 -1.21 -2.82 -6.55
CA GLY A 54 -2.27 -3.82 -6.74
C GLY A 54 -2.15 -5.06 -5.84
N GLY A 55 -1.09 -5.18 -5.04
CA GLY A 55 -0.92 -6.28 -4.08
C GLY A 55 -2.04 -6.34 -3.04
N ASN A 56 -2.48 -5.18 -2.53
CA ASN A 56 -3.61 -5.08 -1.59
C ASN A 56 -4.95 -5.44 -2.25
N ASP A 57 -5.16 -5.07 -3.52
CA ASP A 57 -6.36 -5.47 -4.27
C ASP A 57 -6.39 -6.97 -4.50
N LEU A 58 -5.25 -7.58 -4.84
CA LEU A 58 -5.11 -9.01 -5.01
C LEU A 58 -5.37 -9.75 -3.70
N LEU A 59 -4.79 -9.28 -2.58
CA LEU A 59 -5.05 -9.81 -1.25
C LEU A 59 -6.55 -9.74 -0.91
N ALA A 60 -7.20 -8.62 -1.17
CA ALA A 60 -8.63 -8.45 -0.90
C ALA A 60 -9.49 -9.45 -1.69
N ARG A 61 -9.17 -9.67 -2.98
CA ARG A 61 -9.84 -10.67 -3.82
C ARG A 61 -9.63 -12.10 -3.29
N ASP A 62 -8.39 -12.43 -2.94
CA ASP A 62 -8.05 -13.76 -2.43
C ASP A 62 -8.74 -14.03 -1.10
N LEU A 63 -8.75 -13.06 -0.17
CA LEU A 63 -9.49 -13.16 1.10
C LEU A 63 -11.00 -13.29 0.88
N ALA A 64 -11.56 -12.58 -0.10
CA ALA A 64 -12.98 -12.66 -0.42
C ALA A 64 -13.39 -14.06 -0.88
N ALA A 65 -12.50 -14.80 -1.55
CA ALA A 65 -12.73 -16.17 -1.99
C ALA A 65 -12.67 -17.23 -0.87
N MET A 66 -12.15 -16.89 0.31
CA MET A 66 -11.93 -17.87 1.39
C MET A 66 -13.19 -18.17 2.23
N GLY A 67 -13.19 -19.31 2.91
CA GLY A 67 -14.15 -19.61 3.98
C GLY A 67 -14.07 -18.61 5.14
N LYS A 68 -15.17 -18.42 5.87
CA LYS A 68 -15.29 -17.40 6.94
C LYS A 68 -14.18 -17.48 8.00
N THR A 69 -13.83 -18.69 8.43
CA THR A 69 -12.81 -18.94 9.47
C THR A 69 -11.43 -18.52 8.98
N ASP A 70 -11.01 -19.01 7.82
CA ASP A 70 -9.68 -18.73 7.27
C ASP A 70 -9.56 -17.26 6.86
N ARG A 71 -10.61 -16.68 6.26
CA ARG A 71 -10.67 -15.24 5.97
C ARG A 71 -10.42 -14.41 7.22
N ARG A 72 -11.03 -14.77 8.35
CA ARG A 72 -10.86 -14.03 9.62
C ARG A 72 -9.43 -14.15 10.14
N ARG A 73 -8.85 -15.37 10.13
CA ARG A 73 -7.49 -15.61 10.61
C ARG A 73 -6.45 -14.93 9.71
N ILE A 74 -6.46 -15.24 8.42
CA ILE A 74 -5.50 -14.68 7.46
C ILE A 74 -5.68 -13.18 7.31
N GLY A 75 -6.91 -12.67 7.30
CA GLY A 75 -7.16 -11.23 7.29
C GLY A 75 -6.60 -10.51 8.52
N ALA A 76 -6.58 -11.14 9.70
CA ALA A 76 -5.96 -10.56 10.90
C ALA A 76 -4.43 -10.52 10.82
N LEU A 77 -3.81 -11.54 10.24
CA LEU A 77 -2.37 -11.59 10.00
C LEU A 77 -1.95 -10.64 8.88
N ALA A 78 -2.73 -10.55 7.81
CA ALA A 78 -2.46 -9.66 6.69
C ALA A 78 -2.45 -8.18 7.10
N ARG A 79 -3.30 -7.75 8.05
CA ARG A 79 -3.25 -6.38 8.61
C ARG A 79 -1.93 -6.05 9.33
N ARG A 80 -1.14 -7.05 9.70
CA ARG A 80 0.18 -6.90 10.32
C ARG A 80 1.31 -7.07 9.30
N ALA A 81 0.99 -7.41 8.06
CA ALA A 81 1.95 -7.58 6.99
C ALA A 81 2.06 -6.27 6.20
N PRO A 82 3.28 -5.84 5.82
CA PRO A 82 3.47 -4.70 4.91
C PRO A 82 3.13 -5.08 3.47
N THR A 83 1.90 -5.50 3.21
CA THR A 83 1.39 -5.76 1.86
C THR A 83 1.21 -4.46 1.10
N GLY A 84 1.34 -4.55 -0.22
CA GLY A 84 1.39 -3.39 -1.10
C GLY A 84 2.75 -2.70 -1.13
N ALA A 85 3.64 -2.88 -0.15
CA ALA A 85 4.95 -2.22 -0.14
C ALA A 85 5.78 -2.54 -1.40
N SER A 86 6.30 -1.52 -2.07
CA SER A 86 7.21 -1.57 -3.21
C SER A 86 8.66 -1.30 -2.78
N SER A 87 8.87 -0.64 -1.63
CA SER A 87 10.18 -0.27 -1.10
C SER A 87 10.34 -0.54 0.40
N SER A 88 11.60 -0.58 0.87
CA SER A 88 11.91 -0.67 2.30
C SER A 88 11.53 0.60 3.07
N TYR A 89 11.48 1.76 2.40
CA TYR A 89 11.09 3.03 3.00
C TYR A 89 9.60 3.06 3.35
N GLU A 90 8.73 2.59 2.45
CA GLU A 90 7.30 2.43 2.72
C GLU A 90 7.04 1.50 3.90
N ARG A 91 7.76 0.38 3.96
CA ARG A 91 7.67 -0.56 5.07
C ARG A 91 8.11 0.08 6.40
N THR A 92 9.24 0.78 6.38
CA THR A 92 9.75 1.51 7.56
C THR A 92 8.75 2.55 8.05
N LEU A 93 8.15 3.31 7.13
CA LEU A 93 7.12 4.28 7.43
C LEU A 93 5.88 3.62 8.06
N GLN A 94 5.39 2.53 7.46
CA GLN A 94 4.22 1.81 7.94
C GLN A 94 4.44 1.25 9.35
N GLU A 95 5.58 0.59 9.59
CA GLU A 95 5.94 0.06 10.92
C GLU A 95 6.00 1.19 11.96
N GLY A 96 6.58 2.33 11.58
CA GLY A 96 6.62 3.53 12.42
C GLY A 96 5.23 4.09 12.76
N LEU A 97 4.32 4.17 11.79
CA LEU A 97 2.94 4.62 11.99
C LEU A 97 2.13 3.63 12.83
N ALA A 98 2.28 2.33 12.56
CA ALA A 98 1.62 1.27 13.33
C ALA A 98 2.04 1.30 14.81
N SER A 99 3.31 1.59 15.11
CA SER A 99 3.80 1.77 16.48
C SER A 99 3.12 2.93 17.24
N ARG A 100 2.49 3.86 16.50
CA ARG A 100 1.74 5.01 17.00
C ARG A 100 0.23 4.81 16.94
N GLY A 101 -0.23 3.60 16.65
CA GLY A 101 -1.65 3.29 16.51
C GLY A 101 -2.30 3.89 15.27
N ILE A 102 -1.52 4.20 14.24
CA ILE A 102 -2.00 4.72 12.95
C ILE A 102 -1.91 3.60 11.92
N ASP A 103 -3.06 3.24 11.34
CA ASP A 103 -3.13 2.29 10.24
C ASP A 103 -2.89 3.00 8.91
N ALA A 104 -1.99 2.45 8.11
CA ALA A 104 -1.57 3.01 6.82
C ALA A 104 -1.59 1.93 5.75
N GLU A 105 -2.34 2.19 4.69
CA GLU A 105 -2.43 1.29 3.53
C GLU A 105 -1.44 1.71 2.46
N LEU A 106 -0.56 0.80 2.06
CA LEU A 106 0.53 1.09 1.13
C LEU A 106 0.10 0.98 -0.34
N ASN A 107 0.70 1.80 -1.20
CA ASN A 107 0.47 1.81 -2.66
C ASN A 107 -1.00 1.81 -3.07
N ARG A 108 -1.84 2.54 -2.33
CA ARG A 108 -3.26 2.68 -2.61
C ARG A 108 -3.53 3.83 -3.58
N ARG A 109 -4.46 3.60 -4.50
CA ARG A 109 -4.92 4.60 -5.46
C ARG A 109 -5.97 5.53 -4.85
N ILE A 110 -5.77 6.84 -5.02
CA ILE A 110 -6.74 7.90 -4.75
C ILE A 110 -6.90 8.71 -6.05
N GLY A 111 -8.11 8.71 -6.60
CA GLY A 111 -8.34 9.26 -7.93
C GLY A 111 -7.47 8.54 -8.98
N PRO A 112 -6.79 9.26 -9.88
CA PRO A 112 -5.92 8.61 -10.85
C PRO A 112 -4.52 8.26 -10.31
N TYR A 113 -4.16 8.68 -9.09
CA TYR A 113 -2.79 8.61 -8.57
C TYR A 113 -2.63 7.55 -7.48
N THR A 114 -1.50 6.84 -7.49
CA THR A 114 -1.09 5.94 -6.41
C THR A 114 -0.29 6.70 -5.37
N TRP A 115 -0.55 6.45 -4.09
CA TRP A 115 0.16 7.04 -2.96
C TRP A 115 0.88 5.94 -2.18
N ASP A 116 2.10 6.24 -1.73
CA ASP A 116 2.95 5.29 -1.02
C ASP A 116 2.33 4.86 0.31
N ALA A 117 1.67 5.78 1.02
CA ALA A 117 0.84 5.46 2.17
C ALA A 117 -0.46 6.28 2.20
N VAL A 118 -1.58 5.60 2.45
CA VAL A 118 -2.90 6.20 2.63
C VAL A 118 -3.39 5.94 4.04
N ILE A 119 -3.67 7.02 4.76
CA ILE A 119 -4.19 6.99 6.12
C ILE A 119 -5.63 7.51 6.05
N ALA A 120 -6.57 6.57 5.91
CA ALA A 120 -7.98 6.90 5.73
C ALA A 120 -8.53 7.69 6.93
N ASP A 121 -8.06 7.35 8.13
CA ASP A 121 -8.36 8.10 9.34
C ASP A 121 -7.58 9.43 9.35
N GLY A 122 -8.31 10.55 9.35
CA GLY A 122 -7.73 11.88 9.13
C GLY A 122 -7.50 12.25 7.65
N ARG A 123 -7.84 11.37 6.69
CA ARG A 123 -7.66 11.63 5.26
C ARG A 123 -6.29 12.24 4.93
N THR A 124 -5.24 11.55 5.32
CA THR A 124 -3.84 11.95 5.02
C THR A 124 -3.25 10.98 4.01
N VAL A 125 -2.51 11.49 3.05
CA VAL A 125 -1.74 10.67 2.09
C VAL A 125 -0.28 11.09 2.11
N VAL A 126 0.62 10.12 1.93
CA VAL A 126 2.07 10.33 1.94
C VAL A 126 2.66 9.87 0.63
N ASP A 127 3.57 10.67 0.08
CA ASP A 127 4.45 10.34 -1.03
C ASP A 127 5.90 10.35 -0.57
N ILE A 128 6.66 9.32 -0.94
CA ILE A 128 8.08 9.17 -0.68
C ILE A 128 8.84 9.43 -1.99
N ASP A 129 9.29 10.66 -2.16
CA ASP A 129 10.01 11.13 -3.33
C ASP A 129 11.48 10.68 -3.28
N SER A 130 11.85 9.66 -4.04
CA SER A 130 13.27 9.30 -4.15
C SER A 130 14.04 10.34 -4.97
N TRP A 131 15.19 10.77 -4.46
CA TRP A 131 16.09 11.70 -5.16
C TRP A 131 16.47 11.20 -6.56
N ALA A 132 16.66 9.89 -6.73
CA ALA A 132 17.02 9.28 -8.01
C ALA A 132 15.95 9.46 -9.10
N PHE A 133 14.69 9.63 -8.70
CA PHE A 133 13.54 9.76 -9.60
C PHE A 133 13.06 11.20 -9.77
N HIS A 134 13.35 12.11 -8.81
CA HIS A 134 12.76 13.45 -8.81
C HIS A 134 13.76 14.61 -8.74
N ALA A 135 15.07 14.38 -8.52
CA ALA A 135 16.05 15.45 -8.59
C ALA A 135 16.37 15.85 -10.03
N ALA A 136 16.65 17.13 -10.31
CA ALA A 136 16.95 17.62 -11.66
C ALA A 136 18.14 16.92 -12.37
N GLN A 137 18.95 16.15 -11.63
CA GLN A 137 20.05 15.32 -12.14
C GLN A 137 19.89 13.83 -11.81
N GLY A 138 18.71 13.42 -11.33
CA GLY A 138 18.39 12.02 -11.04
C GLY A 138 18.30 11.22 -12.32
N ALA A 139 18.74 9.96 -12.28
CA ALA A 139 18.78 9.08 -13.45
C ALA A 139 17.41 8.84 -14.10
N HIS A 140 16.31 9.14 -13.41
CA HIS A 140 14.94 8.93 -13.88
C HIS A 140 14.07 10.20 -13.83
N ALA A 141 14.66 11.37 -13.56
CA ALA A 141 13.91 12.61 -13.54
C ALA A 141 13.52 13.05 -14.95
N SER A 142 12.25 13.43 -15.13
CA SER A 142 11.73 13.95 -16.38
C SER A 142 10.75 15.09 -16.12
N ASP A 143 10.60 16.00 -17.09
CA ASP A 143 9.59 17.07 -17.05
C ASP A 143 8.18 16.50 -16.85
N ARG A 144 7.91 15.31 -17.44
CA ARG A 144 6.66 14.59 -17.25
C ARG A 144 6.43 14.22 -15.79
N THR A 145 7.39 13.56 -15.15
CA THR A 145 7.30 13.16 -13.73
C THR A 145 7.08 14.39 -12.85
N PHE A 146 7.84 15.44 -13.09
CA PHE A 146 7.73 16.70 -12.36
C PHE A 146 6.32 17.28 -12.44
N ILE A 147 5.75 17.45 -13.64
CA ILE A 147 4.40 17.99 -13.83
C ILE A 147 3.37 17.08 -13.14
N VAL A 148 3.42 15.77 -13.40
CA VAL A 148 2.49 14.77 -12.86
C VAL A 148 2.44 14.85 -11.33
N ASP A 149 3.58 15.00 -10.66
CA ASP A 149 3.66 15.09 -9.21
C ASP A 149 2.98 16.33 -8.61
N ARG A 150 3.10 17.50 -9.26
CA ARG A 150 2.41 18.71 -8.78
C ARG A 150 0.90 18.53 -8.89
N TRP A 151 0.45 17.98 -10.01
CA TRP A 151 -0.98 17.72 -10.24
C TRP A 151 -1.53 16.65 -9.30
N LYS A 152 -0.75 15.60 -9.00
CA LYS A 152 -1.07 14.61 -7.97
C LYS A 152 -1.32 15.25 -6.60
N THR A 153 -0.43 16.14 -6.17
CA THR A 153 -0.55 16.85 -4.90
C THR A 153 -1.81 17.72 -4.85
N ASN A 154 -2.06 18.47 -5.92
CA ASN A 154 -3.25 19.32 -6.04
C ASN A 154 -4.54 18.51 -6.04
N ASP A 155 -4.60 17.40 -6.79
CA ASP A 155 -5.75 16.51 -6.85
C ASP A 155 -6.12 15.95 -5.47
N ALA A 156 -5.13 15.46 -4.70
CA ALA A 156 -5.37 15.00 -3.34
C ALA A 156 -5.96 16.09 -2.44
N PHE A 157 -5.38 17.30 -2.46
CA PHE A 157 -5.90 18.44 -1.71
C PHE A 157 -7.36 18.76 -2.09
N ARG A 158 -7.66 18.85 -3.39
CA ARG A 158 -9.01 19.13 -3.88
C ARG A 158 -10.02 18.04 -3.50
N ARG A 159 -9.59 16.78 -3.42
CA ARG A 159 -10.40 15.64 -2.90
C ARG A 159 -10.53 15.63 -1.37
N GLY A 160 -9.94 16.61 -0.68
CA GLY A 160 -10.01 16.78 0.77
C GLY A 160 -9.06 15.86 1.55
N TRP A 161 -8.01 15.38 0.89
CA TRP A 161 -6.88 14.73 1.54
C TRP A 161 -5.82 15.75 1.93
N ALA A 162 -5.04 15.46 2.97
CA ALA A 162 -3.82 16.20 3.31
C ALA A 162 -2.61 15.48 2.68
N PRO A 163 -2.06 15.97 1.56
CA PRO A 163 -0.87 15.40 0.97
C PRO A 163 0.38 15.84 1.74
N LEU A 164 1.19 14.88 2.16
CA LEU A 164 2.52 15.09 2.73
C LEU A 164 3.55 14.42 1.83
N ARG A 165 4.69 15.09 1.59
CA ARG A 165 5.75 14.58 0.73
C ARG A 165 7.06 14.59 1.50
N TYR A 166 7.77 13.48 1.46
CA TYR A 166 9.05 13.28 2.12
C TYR A 166 10.00 12.62 1.15
N THR A 167 11.30 12.89 1.26
CA THR A 167 12.27 12.14 0.47
C THR A 167 12.57 10.79 1.11
N ASP A 168 13.13 9.86 0.34
CA ASP A 168 13.75 8.64 0.89
C ASP A 168 14.74 8.95 2.03
N SER A 169 15.56 10.00 1.88
CA SER A 169 16.49 10.47 2.90
C SER A 169 15.80 10.98 4.18
N CYS A 170 14.60 11.57 4.09
CA CYS A 170 13.80 11.92 5.26
C CYS A 170 13.38 10.66 6.03
N ILE A 171 12.97 9.59 5.33
CA ILE A 171 12.62 8.32 5.97
C ILE A 171 13.85 7.70 6.64
N MET A 172 15.03 7.79 6.03
CA MET A 172 16.27 7.23 6.61
C MET A 172 16.78 8.01 7.82
N PHE A 173 16.84 9.34 7.73
CA PHE A 173 17.60 10.16 8.67
C PHE A 173 16.73 11.03 9.59
N ALA A 174 15.44 11.15 9.29
CA ALA A 174 14.51 12.01 10.02
C ALA A 174 13.18 11.31 10.34
N LEU A 175 13.16 9.97 10.39
CA LEU A 175 11.94 9.17 10.57
C LEU A 175 11.04 9.67 11.70
N LYS A 176 11.62 9.99 12.87
CA LYS A 176 10.84 10.49 14.01
C LYS A 176 10.09 11.77 13.65
N ALA A 177 10.75 12.74 13.00
CA ALA A 177 10.12 14.01 12.62
C ALA A 177 9.04 13.82 11.55
N VAL A 178 9.28 12.93 10.57
CA VAL A 178 8.30 12.53 9.57
C VAL A 178 7.05 11.98 10.24
N LEU A 179 7.23 10.99 11.12
CA LEU A 179 6.11 10.38 11.83
C LEU A 179 5.38 11.40 12.72
N ASP A 180 6.11 12.32 13.37
CA ASP A 180 5.51 13.35 14.24
C ASP A 180 4.59 14.27 13.43
N GLN A 181 5.03 14.74 12.26
CA GLN A 181 4.20 15.54 11.36
C GLN A 181 2.97 14.78 10.85
N ILE A 182 3.13 13.51 10.47
CA ILE A 182 2.01 12.70 10.01
C ILE A 182 0.99 12.50 11.15
N THR A 183 1.45 12.15 12.35
CA THR A 183 0.59 11.96 13.53
C THR A 183 -0.18 13.24 13.87
N ASP A 184 0.49 14.38 13.92
CA ASP A 184 -0.14 15.67 14.20
C ASP A 184 -1.15 16.06 13.11
N THR A 185 -0.79 15.88 11.83
CA THR A 185 -1.70 16.11 10.69
C THR A 185 -2.95 15.24 10.81
N VAL A 186 -2.80 13.94 11.08
CA VAL A 186 -3.92 13.02 11.26
C VAL A 186 -4.82 13.47 12.43
N ALA A 187 -4.24 13.85 13.56
CA ALA A 187 -4.98 14.35 14.72
C ALA A 187 -5.76 15.64 14.39
N PHE A 188 -5.10 16.62 13.76
CA PHE A 188 -5.73 17.85 13.33
C PHE A 188 -6.89 17.59 12.37
N ARG A 189 -6.69 16.73 11.36
CA ARG A 189 -7.70 16.42 10.36
C ARG A 189 -8.88 15.62 10.92
N ARG A 190 -8.67 14.76 11.92
CA ARG A 190 -9.76 14.08 12.66
C ARG A 190 -10.70 15.08 13.34
N ALA A 191 -10.14 16.16 13.90
CA ALA A 191 -10.90 17.23 14.54
C ALA A 191 -11.60 18.15 13.52
N HIS A 192 -11.02 18.33 12.33
CA HIS A 192 -11.52 19.27 11.31
C HIS A 192 -12.07 18.53 10.08
N ARG A 193 -13.31 18.05 10.18
CA ARG A 193 -13.99 17.36 9.07
C ARG A 193 -14.45 18.35 7.99
N ARG A 194 -14.50 17.91 6.72
CA ARG A 194 -14.95 18.66 5.52
C ARG A 194 -13.98 19.67 4.90
N LEU A 195 -12.68 19.34 4.80
CA LEU A 195 -11.69 20.17 4.08
C LEU A 195 -11.60 19.89 2.58
N ARG A 196 -12.71 19.58 1.89
CA ARG A 196 -12.73 19.41 0.42
C ARG A 196 -13.01 20.75 -0.24
N THR A 197 -12.43 21.02 -1.41
CA THR A 197 -12.88 22.14 -2.25
C THR A 197 -14.32 21.88 -2.73
N PRO A 198 -15.20 22.89 -2.70
CA PRO A 198 -16.63 22.68 -2.95
C PRO A 198 -16.96 22.37 -4.41
N ASP A 199 -16.28 23.04 -5.34
CA ASP A 199 -16.55 22.91 -6.78
C ASP A 199 -15.75 21.75 -7.38
N GLU A 200 -16.38 20.98 -8.26
CA GLU A 200 -15.73 19.95 -9.06
C GLU A 200 -15.28 20.55 -10.39
N LEU A 201 -13.99 20.43 -10.70
CA LEU A 201 -13.42 20.91 -11.95
C LEU A 201 -13.17 19.72 -12.89
N ARG A 202 -13.17 19.97 -14.20
CA ARG A 202 -12.81 18.93 -15.19
C ARG A 202 -11.42 18.33 -14.94
N SER A 203 -10.48 19.13 -14.43
CA SER A 203 -9.14 18.68 -14.03
C SER A 203 -9.15 17.72 -12.83
N ASP A 204 -10.25 17.66 -12.07
CA ASP A 204 -10.42 16.76 -10.94
C ASP A 204 -10.95 15.38 -11.40
N ASP A 205 -11.49 15.27 -12.62
CA ASP A 205 -12.09 14.03 -13.16
C ASP A 205 -11.19 13.30 -14.15
N GLN A 206 -10.17 13.98 -14.71
CA GLN A 206 -9.27 13.44 -15.70
C GLN A 206 -7.82 13.57 -15.22
N PRO A 207 -7.00 12.51 -15.32
CA PRO A 207 -5.60 12.63 -14.99
C PRO A 207 -4.90 13.65 -15.87
N VAL A 208 -3.88 14.32 -15.33
CA VAL A 208 -3.20 15.41 -16.02
C VAL A 208 -2.63 15.03 -17.40
N TRP A 209 -2.20 13.78 -17.58
CA TRP A 209 -1.66 13.29 -18.85
C TRP A 209 -2.70 13.13 -19.96
N ASP A 210 -4.00 13.26 -19.67
CA ASP A 210 -5.05 13.18 -20.69
C ASP A 210 -5.33 14.54 -21.37
N TRP A 211 -4.85 15.65 -20.80
CA TRP A 211 -5.22 17.00 -21.29
C TRP A 211 -4.11 18.06 -21.19
N HIS A 212 -3.03 17.83 -20.45
CA HIS A 212 -1.92 18.77 -20.36
C HIS A 212 -1.02 18.69 -21.60
N GLN A 213 -0.95 19.77 -22.38
CA GLN A 213 -0.35 19.78 -23.73
C GLN A 213 1.15 19.48 -23.80
N SER A 214 1.86 19.54 -22.68
CA SER A 214 3.29 19.25 -22.59
C SER A 214 3.62 17.84 -22.04
N LEU A 215 2.62 16.97 -21.86
CA LEU A 215 2.80 15.60 -21.35
C LEU A 215 2.63 14.52 -22.41
#